data_AF-A0AAD3H7J2-F1
#
_entry.id   AF-A0AAD3H7J2-F1
#
_cell.length_a   1.000
_cell.length_b   1.000
_cell.length_c   1.000
_cell.angle_alpha   90.00
_cell.angle_beta   90.00
_cell.angle_gamma   90.00
#
_symmetry.space_group_name_H-M   'P 1'
#
loop_
_entity.id
_entity.type
_entity.pdbx_description
1 polymer ?
#
loop_
_entity_poly.entity_id
_entity_poly.type
_entity_poly.pdbx_seq_one_letter_code
_entity_poly.pdbx_strand_id
1 'polypeptide(L)'
;MSVPPMQRFIIFHLGLLPGATSSGSADENISNEELCEHILYYQDFRDAAEPRNANIPGRREYNIEEAIKFAGLCTALHTIQANIDGQISIKTSSQTKEVYLSNCILSFVQLEKSEVGGILAVIQFANEKDSRMNSFLSSIRDRILNGHKIFQDTHRGIHQRLLITESEENDVQHYYGMSDFFSLHKRIKILRYNHFNASSESERIDIDHELNLLYGQLNELSLSLPVNQLRNDLKGYYDSYFNNIANEF
;
A
#
# COMPACT_ATOMS: atom_id res chain seq x y z
N MET A 1 8.74 30.49 1.51
CA MET A 1 7.60 29.58 1.72
C MET A 1 8.13 28.43 2.56
N SER A 2 7.60 28.21 3.76
CA SER A 2 8.01 27.08 4.59
C SER A 2 7.54 25.80 3.90
N VAL A 3 8.45 24.87 3.66
CA VAL A 3 8.13 23.54 3.11
C VAL A 3 7.00 22.94 3.94
N PRO A 4 5.98 22.30 3.34
CA PRO A 4 5.00 21.56 4.12
C PRO A 4 5.76 20.60 5.06
N PRO A 5 5.43 20.52 6.36
CA PRO A 5 6.11 19.57 7.25
C PRO A 5 5.89 18.12 6.79
N MET A 6 4.94 17.87 5.88
CA MET A 6 4.69 16.58 5.27
C MET A 6 5.84 16.17 4.35
N GLN A 7 6.48 15.05 4.66
CA GLN A 7 7.58 14.45 3.91
C GLN A 7 7.12 13.33 2.99
N ARG A 8 6.16 12.50 3.41
CA ARG A 8 5.63 11.39 2.61
C ARG A 8 4.15 11.12 2.92
N PHE A 9 3.44 10.58 1.95
CA PHE A 9 2.09 10.05 2.13
C PHE A 9 1.96 8.70 1.41
N ILE A 10 1.44 7.69 2.11
CA ILE A 10 1.23 6.35 1.56
C ILE A 10 -0.17 5.85 1.92
N ILE A 11 -0.83 5.16 0.99
CA ILE A 11 -2.05 4.39 1.23
C ILE A 11 -1.75 2.94 0.89
N PHE A 12 -2.06 2.03 1.80
CA PHE A 12 -1.88 0.61 1.57
C PHE A 12 -2.97 -0.24 2.21
N HIS A 13 -3.11 -1.46 1.70
CA HIS A 13 -4.10 -2.43 2.12
C HIS A 13 -3.48 -3.48 3.06
N LEU A 14 -3.94 -3.56 4.31
CA LEU A 14 -3.32 -4.43 5.34
C LEU A 14 -3.45 -5.94 5.08
N GLY A 15 -4.52 -6.38 4.41
CA GLY A 15 -4.75 -7.81 4.13
C GLY A 15 -4.79 -8.21 2.66
N LEU A 16 -4.13 -7.46 1.76
CA LEU A 16 -4.11 -7.82 0.34
C LEU A 16 -3.15 -8.98 0.06
N LEU A 17 -2.19 -9.23 0.96
CA LEU A 17 -1.31 -10.40 0.91
C LEU A 17 -2.03 -11.66 1.40
N PRO A 18 -1.92 -12.79 0.67
CA PRO A 18 -2.22 -14.10 1.22
C PRO A 18 -1.37 -14.34 2.47
N GLY A 19 -2.01 -14.66 3.61
CA GLY A 19 -1.33 -15.00 4.86
C GLY A 19 -1.03 -13.84 5.82
N ALA A 20 -1.33 -12.58 5.46
CA ALA A 20 -1.16 -11.45 6.38
C ALA A 20 -2.11 -11.47 7.59
N THR A 21 -3.19 -12.24 7.54
CA THR A 21 -4.18 -12.39 8.61
C THR A 21 -3.84 -13.51 9.60
N SER A 22 -2.90 -14.40 9.27
CA SER A 22 -2.52 -15.54 10.11
C SER A 22 -1.17 -15.30 10.78
N SER A 23 -1.22 -14.77 12.01
CA SER A 23 -0.23 -14.97 13.08
C SER A 23 1.26 -15.14 12.67
N GLY A 24 1.99 -14.04 12.60
CA GLY A 24 3.36 -14.00 13.15
C GLY A 24 4.52 -14.51 12.28
N SER A 25 4.31 -14.99 11.06
CA SER A 25 5.42 -15.20 10.12
C SER A 25 5.15 -14.44 8.83
N ALA A 26 5.85 -13.31 8.64
CA ALA A 26 6.11 -12.87 7.28
C ALA A 26 6.85 -14.03 6.61
N ASP A 27 6.21 -14.67 5.63
CA ASP A 27 6.87 -15.71 4.84
C ASP A 27 8.14 -15.03 4.28
N GLU A 28 9.34 -15.44 4.72
CA GLU A 28 10.64 -14.78 4.41
C GLU A 28 10.97 -14.78 2.89
N ASN A 29 10.00 -15.22 2.09
CA ASN A 29 10.07 -15.44 0.67
C ASN A 29 9.17 -14.52 -0.18
N ILE A 30 8.46 -13.55 0.40
CA ILE A 30 7.67 -12.59 -0.40
C ILE A 30 8.62 -11.63 -1.11
N SER A 31 8.52 -11.54 -2.44
CA SER A 31 9.34 -10.65 -3.27
C SER A 31 8.92 -9.18 -3.14
N ASN A 32 9.81 -8.25 -3.48
CA ASN A 32 9.47 -6.82 -3.52
C ASN A 32 8.33 -6.55 -4.50
N GLU A 33 8.29 -7.30 -5.61
CA GLU A 33 7.23 -7.21 -6.62
C GLU A 33 5.87 -7.64 -6.09
N GLU A 34 5.82 -8.55 -5.11
CA GLU A 34 4.60 -8.92 -4.42
C GLU A 34 4.27 -7.85 -3.36
N LEU A 35 5.28 -7.43 -2.57
CA LEU A 35 5.14 -6.42 -1.52
C LEU A 35 4.65 -5.06 -2.01
N CYS A 36 5.00 -4.67 -3.24
CA CYS A 36 4.49 -3.43 -3.80
C CYS A 36 3.00 -3.49 -4.09
N GLU A 37 2.40 -4.69 -4.20
CA GLU A 37 1.00 -4.77 -4.60
C GLU A 37 0.03 -4.27 -3.52
N HIS A 38 0.44 -4.23 -2.26
CA HIS A 38 -0.38 -3.71 -1.17
C HIS A 38 -0.40 -2.18 -1.13
N ILE A 39 0.54 -1.55 -1.82
CA ILE A 39 0.64 -0.10 -1.92
C ILE A 39 -0.35 0.35 -3.00
N LEU A 40 -1.33 1.14 -2.57
CA LEU A 40 -2.39 1.68 -3.43
C LEU A 40 -2.07 3.10 -3.90
N TYR A 41 -1.29 3.85 -3.11
CA TYR A 41 -0.80 5.18 -3.44
C TYR A 41 0.48 5.49 -2.66
N TYR A 42 1.44 6.18 -3.27
CA TYR A 42 2.65 6.65 -2.62
C TYR A 42 3.09 8.00 -3.22
N GLN A 43 3.37 8.96 -2.34
CA GLN A 43 3.90 10.27 -2.71
C GLN A 43 5.04 10.66 -1.75
N ASP A 44 6.16 11.06 -2.32
CA ASP A 44 7.30 11.63 -1.58
C ASP A 44 7.39 13.13 -1.87
N PHE A 45 7.33 13.94 -0.82
CA PHE A 45 7.35 15.39 -0.90
C PHE A 45 8.73 15.99 -0.62
N ARG A 46 9.73 15.17 -0.23
CA ARG A 46 11.07 15.65 0.10
C ARG A 46 11.84 16.16 -1.13
N ASP A 47 11.45 15.73 -2.33
CA ASP A 47 12.12 15.99 -3.60
C ASP A 47 11.44 17.07 -4.47
N ALA A 48 10.56 17.91 -3.90
CA ALA A 48 9.67 18.84 -4.63
C ALA A 48 10.35 20.02 -5.39
N ALA A 49 11.65 19.92 -5.72
CA ALA A 49 12.35 20.93 -6.51
C ALA A 49 12.07 20.84 -8.03
N GLU A 50 11.44 19.77 -8.52
CA GLU A 50 10.95 19.69 -9.89
C GLU A 50 9.52 19.13 -9.92
N PRO A 51 8.64 19.62 -10.82
CA PRO A 51 7.32 19.04 -11.01
C PRO A 51 7.50 17.67 -11.66
N ARG A 52 7.75 16.65 -10.84
CA ARG A 52 7.86 15.27 -11.31
C ARG A 52 6.47 14.83 -11.74
N ASN A 53 6.33 14.58 -13.03
CA ASN A 53 5.16 13.98 -13.65
C ASN A 53 4.69 12.83 -12.79
N ALA A 54 3.52 12.98 -12.20
CA ALA A 54 2.91 11.95 -11.42
C ALA A 54 2.42 10.88 -12.42
N ASN A 55 3.29 9.93 -12.75
CA ASN A 55 3.00 8.80 -13.64
C ASN A 55 2.87 7.53 -12.84
N ILE A 56 1.69 6.90 -12.84
CA ILE A 56 1.60 5.44 -12.80
C ILE A 56 0.47 5.09 -13.77
N PRO A 57 0.83 4.48 -14.90
CA PRO A 57 0.53 3.06 -15.09
C PRO A 57 1.80 2.26 -15.42
N GLY A 58 2.03 1.12 -14.73
CA GLY A 58 2.97 0.09 -15.19
C GLY A 58 4.43 0.12 -14.69
N ARG A 59 4.69 0.57 -13.44
CA ARG A 59 5.99 0.40 -12.72
C ARG A 59 7.19 1.21 -13.24
N ARG A 60 7.15 2.54 -13.29
CA ARG A 60 8.38 3.37 -13.25
C ARG A 60 8.15 4.68 -12.49
N GLU A 61 9.15 5.03 -11.67
CA GLU A 61 9.38 6.36 -11.04
C GLU A 61 8.89 6.63 -9.61
N TYR A 62 9.15 5.68 -8.70
CA TYR A 62 9.61 5.95 -7.33
C TYR A 62 10.62 4.84 -6.95
N ASN A 63 11.44 5.03 -5.91
CA ASN A 63 12.26 3.92 -5.41
C ASN A 63 11.30 2.89 -4.79
N ILE A 64 10.84 1.92 -5.59
CA ILE A 64 9.87 0.89 -5.20
C ILE A 64 10.33 0.21 -3.90
N GLU A 65 11.63 -0.03 -3.76
CA GLU A 65 12.18 -0.58 -2.52
C GLU A 65 11.97 0.33 -1.31
N GLU A 66 12.10 1.65 -1.46
CA GLU A 66 11.89 2.60 -0.38
C GLU A 66 10.42 2.67 0.04
N ALA A 67 9.50 2.68 -0.94
CA ALA A 67 8.07 2.63 -0.66
C ALA A 67 7.67 1.32 0.03
N ILE A 68 8.22 0.18 -0.40
CA ILE A 68 8.02 -1.12 0.26
C ILE A 68 8.59 -1.13 1.67
N LYS A 69 9.82 -0.68 1.87
CA LYS A 69 10.46 -0.58 3.19
C LYS A 69 9.64 0.32 4.12
N PHE A 70 9.13 1.43 3.60
CA PHE A 70 8.29 2.35 4.35
C PHE A 70 6.92 1.75 4.69
N ALA A 71 6.25 1.11 3.73
CA ALA A 71 4.99 0.38 3.97
C ALA A 71 5.19 -0.74 5.00
N GLY A 72 6.27 -1.52 4.89
CA GLY A 72 6.62 -2.58 5.83
C GLY A 72 6.85 -2.06 7.24
N LEU A 73 7.58 -0.94 7.40
CA LEU A 73 7.73 -0.25 8.68
C LEU A 73 6.37 0.19 9.24
N CYS A 74 5.53 0.81 8.40
CA CYS A 74 4.20 1.27 8.80
C CYS A 74 3.31 0.12 9.27
N THR A 75 3.27 -0.99 8.52
CA THR A 75 2.55 -2.20 8.88
C THR A 75 3.07 -2.79 10.19
N ALA A 76 4.39 -2.87 10.37
CA ALA A 76 4.98 -3.40 11.61
C ALA A 76 4.62 -2.54 12.83
N LEU A 77 4.76 -1.21 12.72
CA LEU A 77 4.40 -0.27 13.79
C LEU A 77 2.91 -0.33 14.12
N HIS A 78 2.05 -0.39 13.10
CA HIS A 78 0.61 -0.55 13.27
C HIS A 78 0.27 -1.86 14.01
N THR A 79 0.88 -2.98 13.63
CA THR A 79 0.66 -4.30 14.25
C THR A 79 1.17 -4.36 15.69
N ILE A 80 2.37 -3.85 15.97
CA ILE A 80 2.91 -3.77 17.34
C ILE A 80 1.92 -3.00 18.22
N GLN A 81 1.44 -1.85 17.75
CA GLN A 81 0.51 -1.04 18.52
C GLN A 81 -0.86 -1.72 18.68
N ALA A 82 -1.38 -2.36 17.64
CA ALA A 82 -2.63 -3.14 17.73
C ALA A 82 -2.54 -4.27 18.77
N ASN A 83 -1.37 -4.92 18.86
CA ASN A 83 -1.13 -5.95 19.88
C ASN A 83 -1.07 -5.35 21.30
N ILE A 84 -0.43 -4.19 21.46
CA ILE A 84 -0.39 -3.48 22.75
C ILE A 84 -1.80 -3.06 23.18
N ASP A 85 -2.57 -2.45 22.28
CA ASP A 85 -3.95 -2.02 22.54
C ASP A 85 -4.93 -3.20 22.72
N GLY A 86 -4.61 -4.38 22.19
CA GLY A 86 -5.38 -5.59 22.44
C GLY A 86 -5.09 -6.20 23.82
N GLN A 87 -3.87 -6.02 24.34
CA GLN A 87 -3.47 -6.49 25.68
C GLN A 87 -3.95 -5.57 26.79
N ILE A 88 -3.96 -4.26 26.54
CA ILE A 88 -4.47 -3.26 27.47
C ILE A 88 -5.89 -2.98 27.01
N SER A 89 -6.94 -3.37 27.73
CA SER A 89 -8.36 -3.19 27.35
C SER A 89 -8.78 -1.71 27.22
N ILE A 90 -8.16 -0.97 26.31
CA ILE A 90 -8.38 0.43 26.07
C ILE A 90 -9.39 0.50 24.94
N LYS A 91 -10.67 0.70 25.31
CA LYS A 91 -11.76 1.07 24.40
C LYS A 91 -11.59 2.49 23.86
N THR A 92 -10.39 2.92 23.47
CA THR A 92 -10.23 4.22 22.81
C THR A 92 -10.48 4.03 21.32
N SER A 93 -11.63 4.55 20.91
CA SER A 93 -12.15 4.60 19.54
C SER A 93 -11.34 5.49 18.58
N SER A 94 -10.07 5.83 18.88
CA SER A 94 -9.32 6.72 18.00
C SER A 94 -8.93 5.96 16.72
N GLN A 95 -9.63 6.30 15.63
CA GLN A 95 -9.35 5.84 14.26
C GLN A 95 -7.98 6.31 13.74
N THR A 96 -7.23 7.05 14.56
CA THR A 96 -5.94 7.62 14.19
C THR A 96 -4.97 7.52 15.35
N LYS A 97 -3.70 7.26 15.00
CA LYS A 97 -2.59 7.01 15.91
C LYS A 97 -1.36 7.73 15.39
N GLU A 98 -0.60 8.35 16.30
CA GLU A 98 0.64 9.03 15.98
C GLU A 98 1.83 8.30 16.63
N VAL A 99 2.87 8.04 15.84
CA VAL A 99 4.16 7.51 16.31
C VAL A 99 5.22 8.60 16.19
N TYR A 100 5.78 8.99 17.32
CA TYR A 100 6.80 10.03 17.40
C TYR A 100 8.19 9.38 17.37
N LEU A 101 8.95 9.65 16.32
CA LEU A 101 10.33 9.23 16.15
C LEU A 101 11.26 10.43 16.34
N SER A 102 12.57 10.18 16.49
CA SER A 102 13.56 11.23 16.76
C SER A 102 13.62 12.31 15.67
N ASN A 103 13.31 11.96 14.43
CA ASN A 103 13.41 12.84 13.26
C ASN A 103 12.08 13.04 12.50
N CYS A 104 11.04 12.25 12.80
CA CYS A 104 9.75 12.38 12.14
C CYS A 104 8.59 11.98 13.05
N ILE A 105 7.38 12.34 12.62
CA ILE A 105 6.12 11.91 13.21
C ILE A 105 5.36 11.14 12.14
N LEU A 106 4.88 9.94 12.45
CA LEU A 106 4.03 9.15 11.57
C LEU A 106 2.60 9.22 12.06
N SER A 107 1.69 9.75 11.25
CA SER A 107 0.26 9.80 11.53
C SER A 107 -0.46 8.73 10.72
N PHE A 108 -1.02 7.75 11.41
CA PHE A 108 -1.77 6.63 10.84
C PHE A 108 -3.25 6.97 10.82
N VAL A 109 -3.87 6.99 9.65
CA VAL A 109 -5.28 7.31 9.46
C VAL A 109 -5.98 6.08 8.86
N GLN A 110 -6.89 5.46 9.62
CA GLN A 110 -7.71 4.38 9.10
C GLN A 110 -8.74 4.95 8.12
N LEU A 111 -8.54 4.70 6.82
CA LEU A 111 -9.43 5.20 5.77
C LEU A 111 -10.70 4.35 5.67
N GLU A 112 -10.54 3.02 5.64
CA GLU A 112 -11.65 2.07 5.58
C GLU A 112 -11.39 0.90 6.53
N LYS A 113 -12.43 0.43 7.22
CA LYS A 113 -12.37 -0.75 8.08
C LYS A 113 -12.91 -1.95 7.31
N SER A 114 -12.21 -3.08 7.39
CA SER A 114 -12.69 -4.38 6.92
C SER A 114 -12.19 -5.47 7.87
N GLU A 115 -12.94 -6.57 7.93
CA GLU A 115 -12.58 -7.79 8.64
C GLU A 115 -11.33 -8.45 8.04
N VAL A 116 -11.06 -8.23 6.75
CA VAL A 116 -9.97 -8.89 5.99
C VAL A 116 -8.76 -7.96 5.83
N GLY A 117 -8.59 -7.03 6.78
CA GLY A 117 -7.54 -6.02 6.80
C GLY A 117 -8.03 -4.70 6.22
N GLY A 118 -7.89 -3.62 6.98
CA GLY A 118 -8.39 -2.30 6.57
C GLY A 118 -7.44 -1.54 5.64
N ILE A 119 -7.94 -0.45 5.09
CA ILE A 119 -7.15 0.52 4.33
C ILE A 119 -6.56 1.55 5.28
N LEU A 120 -5.23 1.67 5.25
CA LEU A 120 -4.49 2.57 6.10
C LEU A 120 -3.75 3.60 5.25
N ALA A 121 -3.94 4.87 5.60
CA ALA A 121 -3.10 5.95 5.13
C ALA A 121 -2.06 6.29 6.22
N VAL A 122 -0.83 6.55 5.80
CA VAL A 122 0.22 7.02 6.71
C VAL A 122 0.86 8.27 6.14
N ILE A 123 0.93 9.30 6.98
CA ILE A 123 1.56 10.57 6.66
C ILE A 123 2.81 10.69 7.51
N GLN A 124 3.95 10.95 6.87
CA GLN A 124 5.18 11.28 7.56
C GLN A 124 5.36 12.78 7.61
N PHE A 125 5.58 13.32 8.81
CA PHE A 125 5.94 14.72 9.03
C PHE A 125 7.37 14.82 9.55
N ALA A 126 8.09 15.90 9.22
CA ALA A 126 9.32 16.25 9.88
C ALA A 126 9.06 16.53 11.37
N ASN A 127 9.90 16.01 12.26
CA ASN A 127 9.78 16.29 13.69
C ASN A 127 10.39 17.66 14.00
N GLU A 128 9.61 18.71 13.75
CA GLU A 128 9.93 20.06 14.22
C GLU A 128 9.38 20.23 15.63
N LYS A 129 10.20 20.76 16.55
CA LYS A 129 9.77 21.10 17.90
C LYS A 129 8.86 22.34 17.87
N ASP A 130 7.68 22.22 17.28
CA ASP A 130 6.64 23.25 17.25
C ASP A 130 5.46 22.82 18.14
N SER A 131 5.08 23.69 19.08
CA SER A 131 3.94 23.46 19.99
C SER A 131 2.60 23.36 19.25
N ARG A 132 2.52 23.85 18.00
CA ARG A 132 1.33 23.77 17.14
C ARG A 132 1.19 22.45 16.40
N MET A 133 2.20 21.56 16.49
CA MET A 133 2.22 20.30 15.75
C MET A 133 0.97 19.44 16.02
N ASN A 134 0.51 19.35 17.28
CA ASN A 134 -0.68 18.56 17.60
C ASN A 134 -1.96 19.09 16.94
N SER A 135 -2.15 20.41 16.89
CA SER A 135 -3.30 21.04 16.23
C SER A 135 -3.22 20.83 14.71
N PHE A 136 -2.02 20.93 14.15
CA PHE A 136 -1.78 20.67 12.73
C PHE A 136 -2.05 19.21 12.36
N LEU A 137 -1.55 18.24 13.14
CA LEU A 137 -1.77 16.80 12.94
C LEU A 137 -3.27 16.44 13.00
N SER A 138 -4.02 17.02 13.93
CA SER A 138 -5.48 16.82 13.96
C SER A 138 -6.15 17.40 12.71
N SER A 139 -5.75 18.61 12.29
CA SER A 139 -6.36 19.27 11.12
C SER A 139 -6.09 18.50 9.82
N ILE A 140 -4.85 18.05 9.59
CA ILE A 140 -4.49 17.32 8.37
C ILE A 140 -5.16 15.94 8.31
N ARG A 141 -5.30 15.27 9.47
CA ARG A 141 -6.08 14.03 9.57
C ARG A 141 -7.52 14.25 9.13
N ASP A 142 -8.20 15.23 9.72
CA ASP A 142 -9.61 15.48 9.45
C ASP A 142 -9.81 15.86 7.97
N ARG A 143 -8.87 16.63 7.40
CA ARG A 143 -8.81 16.89 5.96
C ARG A 143 -8.70 15.60 5.15
N ILE A 144 -7.75 14.71 5.47
CA ILE A 144 -7.55 13.44 4.74
C ILE A 144 -8.77 12.52 4.84
N LEU A 145 -9.42 12.43 6.01
CA LEU A 145 -10.66 11.67 6.17
C LEU A 145 -11.79 12.26 5.33
N ASN A 146 -11.94 13.59 5.34
CA ASN A 146 -12.94 14.27 4.51
C ASN A 146 -12.66 14.09 3.01
N GLY A 147 -11.40 14.24 2.58
CA GLY A 147 -10.98 13.97 1.21
C GLY A 147 -11.25 12.52 0.81
N HIS A 148 -10.89 11.57 1.66
CA HIS A 148 -11.19 10.17 1.40
C HIS A 148 -12.70 9.90 1.31
N LYS A 149 -13.51 10.52 2.16
CA LYS A 149 -14.98 10.43 2.05
C LYS A 149 -15.50 10.96 0.71
N ILE A 150 -14.99 12.08 0.23
CA ILE A 150 -15.33 12.62 -1.10
C ILE A 150 -14.92 11.62 -2.20
N PHE A 151 -13.74 11.01 -2.08
CA PHE A 151 -13.31 9.95 -3.00
C PHE A 151 -14.30 8.79 -2.99
N GLN A 152 -14.72 8.31 -1.82
CA GLN A 152 -15.69 7.22 -1.67
C GLN A 152 -17.04 7.58 -2.30
N ASP A 153 -17.55 8.79 -2.06
CA ASP A 153 -18.83 9.25 -2.61
C ASP A 153 -18.79 9.36 -4.15
N THR A 154 -17.61 9.64 -4.72
CA THR A 154 -17.43 9.85 -6.18
C THR A 154 -17.07 8.56 -6.92
N HIS A 155 -16.22 7.73 -6.33
CA HIS A 155 -15.61 6.56 -7.00
C HIS A 155 -16.00 5.22 -6.36
N ARG A 156 -16.82 5.22 -5.30
CA ARG A 156 -17.07 4.09 -4.38
C ARG A 156 -15.87 3.78 -3.48
N GLY A 157 -16.11 3.07 -2.38
CA GLY A 157 -15.06 2.69 -1.43
C GLY A 157 -14.02 1.73 -2.02
N ILE A 158 -12.79 1.80 -1.52
CA ILE A 158 -11.67 0.94 -1.93
C ILE A 158 -12.03 -0.54 -1.79
N HIS A 159 -12.55 -0.97 -0.63
CA HIS A 159 -12.96 -2.36 -0.45
C HIS A 159 -14.05 -2.77 -1.45
N GLN A 160 -15.07 -1.92 -1.64
CA GLN A 160 -16.16 -2.19 -2.59
C GLN A 160 -15.65 -2.34 -4.02
N ARG A 161 -14.58 -1.63 -4.40
CA ARG A 161 -14.00 -1.70 -5.73
C ARG A 161 -13.08 -2.90 -5.92
N LEU A 162 -12.40 -3.34 -4.87
CA LEU A 162 -11.53 -4.51 -4.92
C LEU A 162 -12.33 -5.83 -4.84
N LEU A 163 -13.52 -5.80 -4.24
CA LEU A 163 -14.46 -6.91 -4.19
C LEU A 163 -15.35 -6.91 -5.45
N ILE A 164 -15.01 -7.73 -6.46
CA ILE A 164 -15.73 -7.71 -7.74
C ILE A 164 -17.11 -8.39 -7.69
N THR A 165 -17.46 -9.17 -6.66
CA THR A 165 -18.78 -9.84 -6.63
C THR A 165 -19.31 -10.03 -5.23
N GLU A 166 -20.59 -9.67 -5.06
CA GLU A 166 -21.54 -10.25 -4.10
C GLU A 166 -21.52 -11.78 -4.27
N SER A 167 -20.66 -12.47 -3.53
CA SER A 167 -20.76 -13.91 -3.34
C SER A 167 -21.47 -14.09 -2.00
N GLU A 168 -22.73 -14.53 -2.05
CA GLU A 168 -23.57 -14.80 -0.88
C GLU A 168 -23.12 -16.03 -0.07
N GLU A 169 -21.98 -16.67 -0.39
CA GLU A 169 -21.56 -17.90 0.29
C GLU A 169 -20.05 -17.92 0.58
N ASN A 170 -19.75 -17.73 1.87
CA ASN A 170 -18.49 -17.94 2.62
C ASN A 170 -17.76 -16.66 3.07
N ASP A 171 -17.63 -16.55 4.41
CA ASP A 171 -17.08 -15.47 5.25
C ASP A 171 -15.59 -15.12 5.04
N VAL A 172 -15.06 -15.20 3.82
CA VAL A 172 -13.70 -14.76 3.51
C VAL A 172 -13.74 -13.82 2.31
N GLN A 173 -13.59 -12.51 2.55
CA GLN A 173 -13.53 -11.54 1.46
C GLN A 173 -12.30 -11.84 0.59
N HIS A 174 -12.53 -12.32 -0.63
CA HIS A 174 -11.48 -12.62 -1.60
C HIS A 174 -11.40 -11.50 -2.64
N TYR A 175 -10.22 -10.90 -2.76
CA TYR A 175 -9.94 -9.94 -3.83
C TYR A 175 -9.72 -10.68 -5.15
N TYR A 176 -10.59 -10.38 -6.12
CA TYR A 176 -10.64 -11.11 -7.39
C TYR A 176 -9.29 -11.12 -8.10
N GLY A 177 -8.86 -12.32 -8.54
CA GLY A 177 -7.61 -12.53 -9.28
C GLY A 177 -6.32 -12.33 -8.48
N MET A 178 -6.37 -11.78 -7.25
CA MET A 178 -5.16 -11.57 -6.44
C MET A 178 -4.52 -12.90 -6.01
N SER A 179 -5.32 -13.92 -5.68
CA SER A 179 -4.80 -15.25 -5.34
C SER A 179 -4.01 -15.88 -6.49
N ASP A 180 -4.55 -15.82 -7.70
CA ASP A 180 -3.90 -16.33 -8.91
C ASP A 180 -2.65 -15.52 -9.23
N PHE A 181 -2.72 -14.20 -9.03
CA PHE A 181 -1.60 -13.28 -9.22
C PHE A 181 -0.41 -13.64 -8.31
N PHE A 182 -0.64 -13.82 -7.02
CA PHE A 182 0.42 -14.24 -6.08
C PHE A 182 0.91 -15.67 -6.36
N SER A 183 0.02 -16.57 -6.78
CA SER A 183 0.40 -17.94 -7.15
C SER A 183 1.34 -17.98 -8.35
N LEU A 184 1.09 -17.14 -9.37
CA LEU A 184 1.99 -16.99 -10.52
C LEU A 184 3.34 -16.42 -10.11
N HIS A 185 3.37 -15.39 -9.25
CA HIS A 185 4.62 -14.83 -8.71
C HIS A 185 5.45 -15.90 -7.98
N LYS A 186 4.82 -16.70 -7.12
CA LYS A 186 5.49 -17.80 -6.40
C LYS A 186 6.06 -18.85 -7.36
N ARG A 187 5.32 -19.23 -8.41
CA ARG A 187 5.79 -20.17 -9.44
C ARG A 187 6.99 -19.62 -10.21
N ILE A 188 6.93 -18.35 -10.65
CA ILE A 188 8.04 -17.67 -11.33
C ILE A 188 9.29 -17.65 -10.44
N LYS A 189 9.14 -17.37 -9.14
CA LYS A 189 10.26 -17.39 -8.20
C LYS A 189 10.92 -18.76 -8.12
N ILE A 190 10.13 -19.83 -8.00
CA ILE A 190 10.63 -21.21 -7.97
C ILE A 190 11.37 -21.55 -9.26
N LEU A 191 10.82 -21.19 -10.43
CA LEU A 191 11.46 -21.44 -11.72
C LEU A 191 12.76 -20.66 -11.90
N ARG A 192 12.82 -19.40 -11.45
CA ARG A 192 14.09 -18.63 -11.44
C ARG A 192 15.17 -19.30 -10.61
N TYR A 193 14.80 -19.84 -9.44
CA TYR A 193 15.73 -20.60 -8.61
C TYR A 193 16.18 -21.89 -9.30
N ASN A 194 15.26 -22.61 -9.94
CA ASN A 194 15.59 -23.83 -10.70
C ASN A 194 16.49 -23.50 -11.90
N HIS A 195 16.22 -22.41 -12.63
CA HIS A 195 17.05 -21.95 -13.75
C HIS A 195 18.50 -21.68 -13.31
N PHE A 196 18.69 -21.03 -12.16
CA PHE A 196 20.02 -20.77 -11.60
C PHE A 196 20.78 -22.08 -11.28
N ASN A 197 20.07 -23.09 -10.80
CA ASN A 197 20.63 -24.39 -10.42
C ASN A 197 20.60 -25.45 -11.53
N ALA A 198 20.12 -25.10 -12.73
CA ALA A 198 19.96 -26.03 -13.83
C ALA A 198 21.30 -26.63 -14.25
N SER A 199 21.31 -27.96 -14.38
CA SER A 199 22.52 -28.76 -14.62
C SER A 199 22.84 -28.93 -16.11
N SER A 200 21.91 -28.55 -16.99
CA SER A 200 22.10 -28.64 -18.44
C SER A 200 21.51 -27.45 -19.18
N GLU A 201 22.00 -27.20 -20.39
CA GLU A 201 21.47 -26.16 -21.29
C GLU A 201 20.04 -26.47 -21.74
N SER A 202 19.71 -27.75 -21.98
CA SER A 202 18.35 -28.16 -22.34
C SER A 202 17.34 -27.82 -21.25
N GLU A 203 17.69 -28.08 -19.99
CA GLU A 203 16.87 -27.75 -18.82
C GLU A 203 16.66 -26.23 -18.68
N ARG A 204 17.70 -25.42 -18.97
CA ARG A 204 17.58 -23.95 -18.99
C ARG A 204 16.61 -23.47 -20.05
N ILE A 205 16.70 -24.01 -21.26
CA ILE A 205 15.81 -23.66 -22.38
C ILE A 205 14.34 -23.99 -22.04
N ASP A 206 14.09 -25.15 -21.43
CA ASP A 206 12.74 -25.55 -21.02
C ASP A 206 12.18 -24.61 -19.93
N ILE A 207 13.01 -24.26 -18.94
CA ILE A 207 12.63 -23.33 -17.87
C ILE A 207 12.40 -21.91 -18.42
N ASP A 208 13.23 -21.43 -19.35
CA ASP A 208 13.06 -20.13 -19.99
C ASP A 208 11.75 -20.06 -20.80
N HIS A 209 11.39 -21.15 -21.48
CA HIS A 209 10.11 -21.24 -22.18
C HIS A 209 8.93 -21.11 -21.20
N GLU A 210 8.96 -21.84 -20.09
CA GLU A 210 7.91 -21.75 -19.06
C GLU A 210 7.86 -20.36 -18.40
N LEU A 211 9.00 -19.76 -18.08
CA LEU A 211 9.09 -18.41 -17.53
C LEU A 211 8.44 -17.39 -18.47
N ASN A 212 8.70 -17.46 -19.77
CA ASN A 212 8.10 -16.56 -20.75
C ASN A 212 6.57 -16.69 -20.81
N LEU A 213 6.03 -17.92 -20.74
CA LEU A 213 4.58 -18.15 -20.69
C LEU A 213 3.97 -17.55 -19.42
N LEU A 214 4.59 -17.79 -18.26
CA LEU A 214 4.10 -17.27 -16.99
C LEU A 214 4.19 -15.74 -16.90
N TYR A 215 5.22 -15.12 -17.47
CA TYR A 215 5.30 -13.67 -17.57
C TYR A 215 4.18 -13.08 -18.44
N GLY A 216 3.84 -13.76 -19.54
CA GLY A 216 2.69 -13.39 -20.38
C GLY A 216 1.39 -13.43 -19.57
N GLN A 217 1.12 -14.55 -18.90
CA GLN A 217 -0.07 -14.71 -18.05
C GLN A 217 -0.13 -13.69 -16.91
N LEU A 218 0.99 -13.45 -16.23
CA LEU A 218 1.07 -12.49 -15.15
C LEU A 218 0.78 -11.06 -15.64
N ASN A 219 1.27 -10.69 -16.81
CA ASN A 219 1.02 -9.38 -17.40
C ASN A 219 -0.46 -9.20 -17.77
N GLU A 220 -1.07 -10.19 -18.43
CA GLU A 220 -2.50 -10.18 -18.76
C GLU A 220 -3.36 -10.10 -17.49
N LEU A 221 -3.05 -10.94 -16.50
CA LEU A 221 -3.77 -10.93 -15.23
C LEU A 221 -3.61 -9.58 -14.54
N SER A 222 -2.40 -9.05 -14.43
CA SER A 222 -2.14 -7.73 -13.82
C SER A 222 -3.04 -6.66 -14.44
N LEU A 223 -3.07 -6.55 -15.77
CA LEU A 223 -3.88 -5.55 -16.46
C LEU A 223 -5.39 -5.68 -16.20
N SER A 224 -5.87 -6.89 -15.92
CA SER A 224 -7.28 -7.17 -15.62
C SER A 224 -7.67 -6.92 -14.16
N LEU A 225 -6.71 -6.79 -13.25
CA LEU A 225 -7.00 -6.67 -11.81
C LEU A 225 -7.60 -5.30 -11.46
N PRO A 226 -8.66 -5.25 -10.63
CA PRO A 226 -9.29 -4.00 -10.19
C PRO A 226 -8.33 -3.09 -9.41
N VAL A 227 -7.30 -3.65 -8.78
CA VAL A 227 -6.27 -2.89 -8.05
C VAL A 227 -5.56 -1.89 -8.94
N ASN A 228 -5.35 -2.20 -10.24
CA ASN A 228 -4.65 -1.30 -11.15
C ASN A 228 -5.50 -0.10 -11.54
N GLN A 229 -6.79 -0.31 -11.85
CA GLN A 229 -7.70 0.81 -12.07
C GLN A 229 -7.86 1.64 -10.79
N LEU A 230 -7.95 1.00 -9.62
CA LEU A 230 -8.03 1.69 -8.34
C LEU A 230 -6.82 2.58 -8.09
N ARG A 231 -5.60 2.09 -8.34
CA ARG A 231 -4.37 2.88 -8.20
C ARG A 231 -4.40 4.13 -9.06
N ASN A 232 -4.86 4.02 -10.31
CA ASN A 232 -4.95 5.16 -11.22
C ASN A 232 -5.94 6.23 -10.71
N ASP A 233 -7.07 5.79 -10.16
CA ASP A 233 -8.08 6.71 -9.63
C ASP A 233 -7.63 7.36 -8.32
N LEU A 234 -7.04 6.59 -7.40
CA LEU A 234 -6.43 7.13 -6.19
C LEU A 234 -5.33 8.12 -6.54
N LYS A 235 -4.53 7.81 -7.56
CA LYS A 235 -3.50 8.70 -8.05
C LYS A 235 -4.09 10.02 -8.56
N GLY A 236 -5.02 9.97 -9.51
CA GLY A 236 -5.66 11.17 -10.06
C GLY A 236 -6.35 12.01 -8.97
N TYR A 237 -6.97 11.36 -8.00
CA TYR A 237 -7.62 12.04 -6.88
C TYR A 237 -6.62 12.70 -5.92
N TYR A 238 -5.67 11.93 -5.36
CA TYR A 238 -4.77 12.42 -4.32
C TYR A 238 -3.70 13.36 -4.87
N ASP A 239 -3.23 13.18 -6.10
CA ASP A 239 -2.31 14.14 -6.75
C ASP A 239 -3.00 15.51 -6.87
N SER A 240 -4.27 15.55 -7.32
CA SER A 240 -5.07 16.79 -7.39
C SER A 240 -5.34 17.38 -6.01
N TYR A 241 -5.72 16.54 -5.05
CA TYR A 241 -6.01 16.94 -3.67
C TYR A 241 -4.80 17.59 -2.99
N PHE A 242 -3.61 16.98 -3.09
CA PHE A 242 -2.40 17.55 -2.49
C PHE A 242 -1.89 18.79 -3.22
N ASN A 243 -2.08 18.90 -4.54
CA ASN A 243 -1.79 20.14 -5.26
C ASN A 243 -2.66 21.31 -4.76
N ASN A 244 -3.95 21.06 -4.51
CA ASN A 244 -4.86 22.07 -3.97
C ASN A 244 -4.45 22.47 -2.54
N ILE A 245 -4.09 21.50 -1.70
CA ILE A 245 -3.64 21.78 -0.33
C ILE A 245 -2.30 22.53 -0.31
N ALA A 246 -1.35 22.18 -1.18
CA ALA A 246 -0.08 22.88 -1.27
C ALA A 246 -0.22 24.34 -1.69
N ASN A 247 -1.31 24.70 -2.40
CA ASN A 247 -1.63 26.08 -2.76
C ASN A 247 -2.36 26.86 -1.63
N GLU A 248 -2.86 26.16 -0.60
CA GLU A 248 -3.52 26.77 0.56
C GLU A 248 -2.56 27.06 1.74
N PHE A 249 -1.33 26.54 1.68
CA PHE A 249 -0.28 26.70 2.70
C PHE A 249 0.89 27.55 2.19
#